data_AF-X1D591-F1
#
_entry.id   AF-X1D591-F1
#
_cell.length_a   1.000
_cell.length_b   1.000
_cell.length_c   1.000
_cell.angle_alpha   90.00
_cell.angle_beta   90.00
_cell.angle_gamma   90.00
#
_symmetry.space_group_name_H-M   'P 1'
#
loop_
_entity.id
_entity.type
_entity.pdbx_description
1 polymer ?
#
loop_
_entity_poly.entity_id
_entity_poly.type
_entity_poly.pdbx_seq_one_letter_code
_entity_poly.pdbx_strand_id
1 'polypeptide(L)'
;IHDFPKQYQDLTMGAFYPNPWKGGWWRLKDAVDYCITASTSVLDVASKYRRELLYNKYQMAADIIKRFKSEPPYAWIIPEKQADPGTASLLLNRMILLGIDVYKSSETFSCDGIQYPAGTHLIPMDQAFALFIKNVFEVQRYPDLRKYPDLWQGIINPKEFE
;
A
#
# COMPACT_ATOMS: atom_id res chain seq x y z
N ILE A 1 31.82 -4.55 1.91
CA ILE A 1 31.30 -5.58 0.97
C ILE A 1 31.76 -6.98 1.39
N HIS A 2 33.05 -7.18 1.68
CA HIS A 2 33.58 -8.50 2.07
C HIS A 2 33.06 -9.06 3.40
N ASP A 3 32.47 -8.22 4.26
CA ASP A 3 31.89 -8.65 5.56
C ASP A 3 30.53 -9.36 5.43
N PHE A 4 29.91 -9.33 4.24
CA PHE A 4 28.64 -10.02 3.98
C PHE A 4 28.88 -11.47 3.52
N PRO A 5 27.99 -12.42 3.86
CA PRO A 5 27.98 -13.75 3.24
C PRO A 5 27.93 -13.64 1.72
N LYS A 6 28.58 -14.55 0.98
CA LYS A 6 28.70 -14.49 -0.50
C LYS A 6 27.37 -14.22 -1.23
N GLN A 7 26.28 -14.77 -0.72
CA GLN A 7 24.92 -14.62 -1.28
C GLN A 7 24.28 -13.23 -1.10
N TYR A 8 24.91 -12.31 -0.35
CA TYR A 8 24.43 -10.94 -0.09
C TYR A 8 25.46 -9.87 -0.48
N GLN A 9 26.53 -10.24 -1.21
CA GLN A 9 27.58 -9.31 -1.65
C GLN A 9 27.23 -8.55 -2.92
N ASP A 10 26.16 -8.96 -3.60
CA ASP A 10 25.61 -8.29 -4.79
C ASP A 10 24.89 -6.98 -4.46
N LEU A 11 24.69 -6.69 -3.16
CA LEU A 11 24.05 -5.49 -2.63
C LEU A 11 22.63 -5.26 -3.20
N THR A 12 21.98 -6.33 -3.65
CA THR A 12 20.59 -6.28 -4.09
C THR A 12 19.74 -5.83 -2.90
N MET A 13 18.94 -4.80 -3.10
CA MET A 13 18.06 -4.27 -2.05
C MET A 13 17.05 -5.35 -1.63
N GLY A 14 17.31 -5.99 -0.50
CA GLY A 14 16.46 -7.02 0.09
C GLY A 14 15.82 -6.55 1.38
N ALA A 15 14.55 -6.90 1.59
CA ALA A 15 13.86 -6.62 2.85
C ALA A 15 14.44 -7.39 4.05
N PHE A 16 15.24 -8.42 3.80
CA PHE A 16 15.63 -9.43 4.77
C PHE A 16 17.13 -9.50 5.11
N TYR A 17 17.93 -8.42 5.07
CA TYR A 17 19.28 -8.48 5.68
C TYR A 17 20.03 -7.14 5.92
N PRO A 18 19.71 -6.33 6.95
CA PRO A 18 20.63 -5.26 7.37
C PRO A 18 21.64 -5.71 8.44
N ASN A 19 21.22 -6.56 9.39
CA ASN A 19 22.06 -7.00 10.51
C ASN A 19 21.59 -8.37 11.08
N PRO A 20 22.19 -9.49 10.67
CA PRO A 20 21.80 -10.81 11.15
C PRO A 20 22.15 -11.03 12.61
N TRP A 21 21.36 -11.86 13.27
CA TRP A 21 21.80 -12.49 14.50
C TRP A 21 23.03 -13.37 14.24
N LYS A 22 24.14 -13.09 14.93
CA LYS A 22 25.43 -13.77 14.73
C LYS A 22 25.54 -15.16 15.38
N GLY A 23 24.42 -15.71 15.88
CA GLY A 23 24.39 -16.95 16.66
C GLY A 23 24.54 -16.73 18.18
N GLY A 24 24.23 -17.75 18.97
CA GLY A 24 24.27 -17.72 20.45
C GLY A 24 23.06 -18.41 21.09
N TRP A 25 22.88 -18.24 22.40
CA TRP A 25 21.66 -18.67 23.08
C TRP A 25 20.66 -17.51 23.10
N TRP A 26 19.47 -17.71 22.52
CA TRP A 26 18.40 -16.71 22.55
C TRP A 26 17.53 -16.90 23.79
N ARG A 27 17.42 -15.85 24.61
CA ARG A 27 16.56 -15.82 25.81
C ARG A 27 15.31 -15.00 25.55
N LEU A 28 14.27 -15.23 26.36
CA LEU A 28 13.06 -14.43 26.31
C LEU A 28 13.35 -12.92 26.47
N LYS A 29 14.31 -12.57 27.33
CA LYS A 29 14.77 -11.18 27.51
C LYS A 29 15.27 -10.55 26.22
N ASP A 30 15.97 -11.29 25.35
CA ASP A 30 16.54 -10.74 24.12
C ASP A 30 15.44 -10.31 23.14
N ALA A 31 14.33 -11.06 23.07
CA ALA A 31 13.16 -10.67 22.30
C ALA A 31 12.50 -9.40 22.84
N VAL A 32 12.38 -9.29 24.16
CA VAL A 32 11.81 -8.09 24.81
C VAL A 32 12.69 -6.87 24.58
N ASP A 33 14.01 -7.00 24.77
CA ASP A 33 14.98 -5.93 24.54
C ASP A 33 14.96 -5.44 23.08
N TYR A 34 14.82 -6.38 22.13
CA TYR A 34 14.67 -6.05 20.71
C TYR A 34 13.43 -5.19 20.46
N CYS A 35 12.26 -5.60 20.97
CA CYS A 35 11.02 -4.84 20.84
C CYS A 35 11.10 -3.45 21.50
N ILE A 36 11.71 -3.36 22.68
CA ILE A 36 11.90 -2.08 23.39
C ILE A 36 12.82 -1.16 22.59
N THR A 37 13.94 -1.68 22.09
CA THR A 37 14.90 -0.92 21.29
C THR A 37 14.27 -0.42 20.00
N ALA A 38 13.55 -1.28 19.28
CA ALA A 38 12.82 -0.91 18.07
C ALA A 38 11.79 0.19 18.35
N SER A 39 10.97 0.02 19.40
CA SER A 39 9.94 1.00 19.77
C SER A 39 10.54 2.35 20.15
N THR A 40 11.62 2.34 20.94
CA THR A 40 12.33 3.56 21.36
C THR A 40 12.98 4.26 20.16
N SER A 41 13.54 3.49 19.23
CA SER A 41 14.16 4.03 18.01
C SER A 41 13.15 4.74 17.12
N VAL A 42 11.94 4.17 16.96
CA VAL A 42 10.85 4.82 16.21
C VAL A 42 10.47 6.16 16.86
N LEU A 43 10.34 6.20 18.18
CA LEU A 43 10.01 7.44 18.91
C LEU A 43 11.14 8.49 18.81
N ASP A 44 12.40 8.07 18.87
CA ASP A 44 13.55 8.96 18.72
C ASP A 44 13.61 9.59 17.32
N VAL A 45 13.39 8.78 16.27
CA VAL A 45 13.29 9.26 14.88
C VAL A 45 12.13 10.24 14.72
N ALA A 46 10.94 9.90 15.25
CA ALA A 46 9.78 10.78 15.18
C ALA A 46 10.01 12.12 15.90
N SER A 47 10.67 12.10 17.05
CA SER A 47 11.02 13.30 17.83
C SER A 47 11.99 14.22 17.08
N LYS A 48 13.06 13.63 16.53
CA LYS A 48 14.13 14.36 15.83
C LYS A 48 13.68 14.92 14.49
N TYR A 49 12.94 14.14 13.71
CA TYR A 49 12.57 14.46 12.32
C TYR A 49 11.09 14.83 12.14
N ARG A 50 10.43 15.31 13.21
CA ARG A 50 8.98 15.58 13.18
C ARG A 50 8.55 16.51 12.04
N ARG A 51 9.36 17.52 11.71
CA ARG A 51 9.01 18.52 10.69
C ARG A 51 9.11 17.92 9.31
N GLU A 52 10.18 17.18 9.05
CA GLU A 52 10.45 16.48 7.81
C GLU A 52 9.37 15.43 7.55
N LEU A 53 9.01 14.63 8.56
CA LEU A 53 7.94 13.63 8.44
C LEU A 53 6.59 14.26 8.08
N LEU A 54 6.21 15.35 8.77
CA LEU A 54 4.94 16.05 8.48
C LEU A 54 4.96 16.73 7.12
N TYR A 55 6.05 17.41 6.78
CA TYR A 55 6.20 18.11 5.51
C TYR A 55 6.21 17.13 4.34
N ASN A 56 6.95 16.02 4.43
CA ASN A 56 6.99 15.00 3.40
C ASN A 56 5.61 14.36 3.20
N LYS A 57 4.87 14.08 4.28
CA LYS A 57 3.50 13.58 4.19
C LYS A 57 2.58 14.58 3.46
N TYR A 58 2.70 15.86 3.77
CA TYR A 58 1.96 16.92 3.09
C TYR A 58 2.33 17.01 1.60
N GLN A 59 3.63 17.04 1.28
CA GLN A 59 4.12 17.10 -0.09
C GLN A 59 3.63 15.90 -0.91
N MET A 60 3.75 14.69 -0.38
CA MET A 60 3.20 13.48 -1.01
C MET A 60 1.71 13.64 -1.32
N ALA A 61 0.90 14.09 -0.37
CA ALA A 61 -0.54 14.29 -0.60
C ALA A 61 -0.81 15.36 -1.66
N ALA A 62 -0.11 16.49 -1.61
CA ALA A 62 -0.26 17.59 -2.57
C ALA A 62 0.12 17.15 -4.00
N ASP A 63 1.21 16.39 -4.15
CA ASP A 63 1.67 15.85 -5.41
C ASP A 63 0.66 14.86 -6.00
N ILE A 64 0.08 13.99 -5.18
CA ILE A 64 -0.97 13.04 -5.61
C ILE A 64 -2.22 13.78 -6.07
N ILE A 65 -2.70 14.77 -5.32
CA ILE A 65 -3.85 15.59 -5.72
C ILE A 65 -3.56 16.28 -7.06
N LYS A 66 -2.39 16.90 -7.20
CA LYS A 66 -1.99 17.58 -8.44
C LYS A 66 -1.94 16.61 -9.62
N ARG A 67 -1.40 15.40 -9.42
CA ARG A 67 -1.27 14.37 -10.46
C ARG A 67 -2.64 13.96 -11.00
N PHE A 68 -3.56 13.57 -10.13
CA PHE A 68 -4.87 13.05 -10.55
C PHE A 68 -5.86 14.15 -10.98
N LYS A 69 -5.51 15.43 -10.85
CA LYS A 69 -6.20 16.51 -11.56
C LYS A 69 -5.90 16.53 -13.06
N SER A 70 -4.74 16.02 -13.48
CA SER A 70 -4.29 16.04 -14.88
C SER A 70 -4.17 14.67 -15.53
N GLU A 71 -4.14 13.59 -14.75
CA GLU A 71 -3.93 12.23 -15.22
C GLU A 71 -5.08 11.31 -14.85
N PRO A 72 -5.53 10.41 -15.75
CA PRO A 72 -6.54 9.41 -15.42
C PRO A 72 -5.99 8.28 -14.52
N PRO A 73 -6.86 7.55 -13.81
CA PRO A 73 -8.32 7.75 -13.72
C PRO A 73 -8.69 8.98 -12.90
N TYR A 74 -9.73 9.71 -13.31
CA TYR A 74 -10.20 10.93 -12.63
C TYR A 74 -11.19 10.66 -11.49
N ALA A 75 -11.99 9.61 -11.63
CA ALA A 75 -12.92 9.16 -10.60
C ALA A 75 -13.29 7.69 -10.82
N TRP A 76 -13.74 7.03 -9.77
CA TRP A 76 -14.44 5.74 -9.85
C TRP A 76 -15.94 5.96 -9.72
N ILE A 77 -16.71 5.34 -10.60
CA ILE A 77 -18.17 5.42 -10.63
C ILE A 77 -18.72 4.11 -10.05
N ILE A 78 -19.53 4.21 -8.99
CA ILE A 78 -20.18 3.08 -8.34
C ILE A 78 -21.70 3.26 -8.45
N PRO A 79 -22.35 2.61 -9.43
CA PRO A 79 -23.81 2.68 -9.59
C PRO A 79 -24.53 2.18 -8.33
N GLU A 80 -25.63 2.82 -7.96
CA GLU A 80 -26.44 2.43 -6.79
C GLU A 80 -27.07 1.05 -6.97
N LYS A 81 -27.49 0.71 -8.20
CA LYS A 81 -28.06 -0.59 -8.54
C LYS A 81 -26.96 -1.62 -8.78
N GLN A 82 -26.48 -2.24 -7.70
CA GLN A 82 -25.59 -3.40 -7.73
C GLN A 82 -26.37 -4.70 -7.54
N ALA A 83 -25.78 -5.82 -7.95
CA ALA A 83 -26.34 -7.15 -7.67
C ALA A 83 -26.46 -7.43 -6.16
N ASP A 84 -25.49 -6.91 -5.38
CA ASP A 84 -25.50 -6.92 -3.91
C ASP A 84 -25.33 -5.50 -3.35
N PRO A 85 -26.44 -4.80 -3.05
CA PRO A 85 -26.40 -3.45 -2.49
C PRO A 85 -25.78 -3.38 -1.08
N GLY A 86 -25.84 -4.47 -0.30
CA GLY A 86 -25.29 -4.52 1.05
C GLY A 86 -23.77 -4.47 1.04
N THR A 87 -23.15 -5.29 0.18
CA THR A 87 -21.70 -5.29 -0.03
C THR A 87 -21.21 -3.96 -0.63
N ALA A 88 -21.96 -3.37 -1.56
CA ALA A 88 -21.62 -2.05 -2.11
C ALA A 88 -21.64 -0.95 -1.04
N SER A 89 -22.64 -0.97 -0.16
CA SER A 89 -22.73 -0.02 0.97
C SER A 89 -21.59 -0.24 1.96
N LEU A 90 -21.22 -1.50 2.24
CA LEU A 90 -20.08 -1.83 3.09
C LEU A 90 -18.78 -1.30 2.50
N LEU A 91 -18.53 -1.50 1.20
CA LEU A 91 -17.37 -0.96 0.50
C LEU A 91 -17.27 0.56 0.68
N LEU A 92 -18.35 1.29 0.35
CA LEU A 92 -18.37 2.76 0.44
C LEU A 92 -18.14 3.24 1.88
N ASN A 93 -18.78 2.61 2.87
CA ASN A 93 -18.56 2.92 4.28
C ASN A 93 -17.12 2.66 4.72
N ARG A 94 -16.47 1.60 4.22
CA ARG A 94 -15.05 1.34 4.48
C ARG A 94 -14.16 2.40 3.85
N MET A 95 -14.49 2.87 2.64
CA MET A 95 -13.73 3.96 2.01
C MET A 95 -13.83 5.24 2.84
N ILE A 96 -15.05 5.64 3.24
CA ILE A 96 -15.28 6.83 4.09
C ILE A 96 -14.52 6.70 5.42
N LEU A 97 -14.56 5.55 6.08
CA LEU A 97 -13.84 5.30 7.33
C LEU A 97 -12.32 5.44 7.18
N LEU A 98 -11.79 5.08 6.00
CA LEU A 98 -10.37 5.23 5.67
C LEU A 98 -10.01 6.66 5.24
N GLY A 99 -10.94 7.62 5.34
CA GLY A 99 -10.73 9.02 5.01
C GLY A 99 -10.76 9.32 3.52
N ILE A 100 -11.47 8.50 2.73
CA ILE A 100 -11.68 8.74 1.30
C ILE A 100 -12.99 9.50 1.12
N ASP A 101 -12.92 10.58 0.33
CA ASP A 101 -14.08 11.35 -0.05
C ASP A 101 -14.92 10.57 -1.07
N VAL A 102 -16.18 10.31 -0.70
CA VAL A 102 -17.19 9.64 -1.53
C VAL A 102 -18.36 10.60 -1.70
N TYR A 103 -18.75 10.84 -2.94
CA TYR A 103 -19.85 11.71 -3.31
C TYR A 103 -21.02 10.89 -3.86
N LYS A 104 -22.23 11.44 -3.79
CA LYS A 104 -23.44 10.88 -4.41
C LYS A 104 -23.98 11.89 -5.42
N SER A 105 -24.24 11.48 -6.65
CA SER A 105 -24.77 12.37 -7.67
C SER A 105 -26.20 12.79 -7.31
N SER A 106 -26.48 14.09 -7.39
CA SER A 106 -27.85 14.63 -7.24
C SER A 106 -28.66 14.48 -8.53
N GLU A 107 -27.97 14.36 -9.67
CA GLU A 107 -28.55 14.38 -11.00
C GLU A 107 -28.02 13.22 -11.85
N THR A 108 -28.76 12.89 -12.89
CA THR A 108 -28.32 11.94 -13.92
C THR A 108 -27.23 12.59 -14.76
N PHE A 109 -26.15 11.85 -15.02
CA PHE A 109 -25.03 12.33 -15.84
C PHE A 109 -24.59 11.25 -16.83
N SER A 110 -23.76 11.63 -17.79
CA SER A 110 -23.18 10.71 -18.76
C SER A 110 -21.66 10.78 -18.72
N CYS A 111 -21.00 9.62 -18.76
CA CYS A 111 -19.54 9.52 -18.85
C CYS A 111 -19.20 8.41 -19.85
N ASP A 112 -18.26 8.65 -20.76
CA ASP A 112 -17.85 7.71 -21.81
C ASP A 112 -19.02 7.08 -22.61
N GLY A 113 -20.07 7.88 -22.84
CA GLY A 113 -21.28 7.44 -23.55
C GLY A 113 -22.25 6.57 -22.72
N ILE A 114 -21.95 6.32 -21.45
CA ILE A 114 -22.81 5.59 -20.52
C ILE A 114 -23.57 6.58 -19.63
N GLN A 115 -24.88 6.39 -19.52
CA GLN A 115 -25.74 7.19 -18.66
C GLN A 115 -25.84 6.58 -17.25
N TYR A 116 -25.60 7.40 -16.24
CA TYR A 116 -25.67 7.04 -14.83
C TYR A 116 -26.79 7.84 -14.15
N PRO A 117 -27.74 7.19 -13.45
CA PRO A 117 -28.84 7.89 -12.80
C PRO A 117 -28.35 8.73 -11.62
N ALA A 118 -29.19 9.70 -11.22
CA ALA A 118 -29.07 10.33 -9.91
C ALA A 118 -28.98 9.26 -8.80
N GLY A 119 -28.16 9.53 -7.79
CA GLY A 119 -27.86 8.59 -6.70
C GLY A 119 -26.64 7.71 -6.93
N THR A 120 -25.98 7.82 -8.08
CA THR A 120 -24.72 7.11 -8.37
C THR A 120 -23.60 7.64 -7.48
N HIS A 121 -22.81 6.76 -6.88
CA HIS A 121 -21.69 7.16 -6.04
C HIS A 121 -20.42 7.39 -6.88
N LEU A 122 -19.63 8.36 -6.45
CA LEU A 122 -18.41 8.81 -7.12
C LEU A 122 -17.28 8.88 -6.10
N ILE A 123 -16.12 8.36 -6.46
CA ILE A 123 -14.89 8.50 -5.69
C ILE A 123 -13.88 9.25 -6.57
N PRO A 124 -13.77 10.58 -6.42
CA PRO A 124 -12.79 11.38 -7.15
C PRO A 124 -11.37 10.96 -6.82
N MET A 125 -10.45 11.06 -7.79
CA MET A 125 -9.04 10.70 -7.59
C MET A 125 -8.17 11.91 -7.26
N ASP A 126 -8.68 13.13 -7.29
CA ASP A 126 -7.97 14.36 -6.91
C ASP A 126 -7.93 14.58 -5.38
N GLN A 127 -7.71 13.51 -4.62
CA GLN A 127 -7.62 13.50 -3.16
C GLN A 127 -6.36 12.77 -2.65
N ALA A 128 -5.98 13.01 -1.40
CA ALA A 128 -4.69 12.58 -0.85
C ALA A 128 -4.43 11.07 -0.93
N PHE A 129 -5.47 10.24 -0.77
CA PHE A 129 -5.35 8.77 -0.75
C PHE A 129 -5.66 8.10 -2.10
N ALA A 130 -5.61 8.83 -3.20
CA ALA A 130 -5.96 8.32 -4.53
C ALA A 130 -5.17 7.07 -4.96
N LEU A 131 -3.88 6.95 -4.60
CA LEU A 131 -3.10 5.75 -4.89
C LEU A 131 -3.60 4.51 -4.15
N PHE A 132 -4.14 4.66 -2.93
CA PHE A 132 -4.77 3.55 -2.23
C PHE A 132 -6.05 3.10 -2.96
N ILE A 133 -6.87 4.06 -3.39
CA ILE A 133 -8.08 3.79 -4.19
C ILE A 133 -7.69 3.07 -5.47
N LYS A 134 -6.68 3.57 -6.19
CA LYS A 134 -6.13 2.93 -7.39
C LYS A 134 -5.75 1.48 -7.13
N ASN A 135 -5.01 1.20 -6.06
CA ASN A 135 -4.61 -0.16 -5.72
C ASN A 135 -5.80 -1.09 -5.44
N VAL A 136 -6.84 -0.59 -4.77
CA VAL A 136 -8.03 -1.37 -4.41
C VAL A 136 -8.95 -1.64 -5.62
N PHE A 137 -9.11 -0.66 -6.51
CA PHE A 137 -10.11 -0.72 -7.59
C PHE A 137 -9.52 -1.14 -8.95
N GLU A 138 -8.22 -0.96 -9.16
CA GLU A 138 -7.57 -1.35 -10.41
C GLU A 138 -7.35 -2.86 -10.49
N VAL A 139 -7.44 -3.39 -11.71
CA VAL A 139 -7.14 -4.80 -11.98
C VAL A 139 -5.67 -5.08 -11.69
N GLN A 140 -5.43 -5.89 -10.66
CA GLN A 140 -4.08 -6.32 -10.29
C GLN A 140 -3.62 -7.48 -11.18
N ARG A 141 -2.45 -7.35 -11.80
CA ARG A 141 -1.78 -8.42 -12.56
C ARG A 141 -0.54 -8.88 -11.80
N TYR A 142 -0.67 -10.01 -11.11
CA TYR A 142 0.44 -10.61 -10.38
C TYR A 142 1.35 -11.43 -11.31
N PRO A 143 2.67 -11.43 -11.08
CA PRO A 143 3.59 -12.27 -11.83
C PRO A 143 3.33 -13.76 -11.55
N ASP A 144 3.73 -14.64 -12.47
CA ASP A 144 3.71 -16.09 -12.22
C ASP A 144 4.71 -16.43 -11.12
N LEU A 145 4.18 -16.72 -9.92
CA LEU A 145 4.98 -16.97 -8.72
C LEU A 145 5.93 -18.16 -8.87
N ARG A 146 5.65 -19.08 -9.80
CA ARG A 146 6.52 -20.24 -10.06
C ARG A 146 7.80 -19.84 -10.80
N LYS A 147 7.80 -18.71 -11.51
CA LYS A 147 8.96 -18.22 -12.28
C LYS A 147 9.92 -17.39 -11.45
N TYR A 148 9.53 -17.01 -10.23
CA TYR A 148 10.32 -16.16 -9.34
C TYR A 148 10.30 -16.70 -7.89
N PRO A 149 10.78 -17.95 -7.67
CA PRO A 149 10.81 -18.54 -6.33
C PRO A 149 11.71 -17.77 -5.35
N ASP A 150 12.69 -17.05 -5.87
CA ASP A 150 13.60 -16.16 -5.16
C ASP A 150 12.91 -14.94 -4.53
N LEU A 151 11.84 -14.41 -5.16
CA LEU A 151 11.07 -13.27 -4.64
C LEU A 151 10.23 -13.62 -3.41
N TRP A 152 9.95 -14.90 -3.16
CA TRP A 152 8.94 -15.33 -2.17
C TRP A 152 9.46 -16.05 -0.93
N GLN A 153 10.78 -16.07 -0.71
CA GLN A 153 11.41 -16.13 0.62
C GLN A 153 12.91 -16.43 0.56
N GLY A 154 13.53 -16.71 -0.59
CA GLY A 154 14.93 -17.18 -0.60
C GLY A 154 15.20 -18.46 0.24
N ILE A 155 14.15 -19.07 0.80
CA ILE A 155 14.21 -20.24 1.70
C ILE A 155 14.07 -21.54 0.93
N ILE A 156 13.53 -21.50 -0.29
CA ILE A 156 13.33 -22.69 -1.11
C ILE A 156 14.27 -22.58 -2.30
N ASN A 157 15.46 -23.18 -2.18
CA ASN A 157 16.15 -23.72 -3.35
C ASN A 157 15.39 -25.00 -3.68
N PRO A 158 14.51 -25.03 -4.70
CA PRO A 158 13.88 -26.27 -5.08
C PRO A 158 15.00 -27.22 -5.51
N LYS A 159 15.14 -28.32 -4.77
CA LYS A 159 15.94 -29.44 -5.24
C LYS A 159 15.17 -30.04 -6.40
N GLU A 160 15.76 -30.07 -7.60
CA GLU A 160 15.23 -30.92 -8.66
C GLU A 160 15.37 -32.37 -8.17
N PHE A 161 14.23 -33.03 -7.99
CA PHE A 161 14.19 -34.47 -7.81
C PHE A 161 13.99 -35.06 -9.21
N GLU A 162 15.02 -35.73 -9.72
CA GLU A 162 14.91 -36.65 -10.86
C GLU A 162 14.04 -37.87 -10.51
#